data_AF-A0A401IDZ3-F1
#
_entry.id   AF-A0A401IDZ3-F1
#
_cell.length_a   1.000
_cell.length_b   1.000
_cell.length_c   1.000
_cell.angle_alpha   90.00
_cell.angle_beta   90.00
_cell.angle_gamma   90.00
#
_symmetry.space_group_name_H-M   'P 1'
#
loop_
_entity.id
_entity.type
_entity.pdbx_description
1 polymer ?
#
loop_
_entity_poly.entity_id
_entity_poly.type
_entity_poly.pdbx_seq_one_letter_code
_entity_poly.pdbx_strand_id
1 'polypeptide(L)' 'MKPNFEEMTNAQLRTYALEHRAEEDLEALRLLFSRLKSDSQAIKFDLPKTQEEEQEQFELFKRLVEKKKT' A
#
# COMPACT_ATOMS: atom_id res chain seq x y z
N MET A 1 14.45 -22.20 -8.49
CA MET A 1 13.20 -22.55 -7.77
C MET A 1 12.62 -21.27 -7.22
N LYS A 2 11.30 -21.05 -7.34
CA LYS A 2 10.67 -19.87 -6.73
C LYS A 2 10.54 -20.07 -5.21
N PRO A 3 10.75 -19.04 -4.38
CA PRO A 3 10.49 -19.10 -2.95
C PRO A 3 9.01 -19.38 -2.64
N ASN A 4 8.73 -19.91 -1.45
CA ASN A 4 7.35 -19.99 -0.95
C ASN A 4 6.91 -18.62 -0.41
N PHE A 5 6.27 -17.81 -1.27
CA PHE A 5 5.85 -16.44 -0.92
C PHE A 5 4.82 -16.40 0.22
N GLU A 6 4.03 -17.46 0.42
CA GLU A 6 3.01 -17.49 1.47
C GLU A 6 3.62 -17.48 2.89
N GLU A 7 4.80 -18.07 3.05
CA GLU A 7 5.53 -18.11 4.32
C GLU A 7 6.34 -16.84 4.59
N MET A 8 6.49 -15.96 3.58
CA MET A 8 7.25 -14.72 3.72
C MET A 8 6.43 -13.64 4.42
N THR A 9 7.10 -12.86 5.26
CA THR A 9 6.54 -11.62 5.83
C THR A 9 6.38 -10.53 4.76
N ASN A 10 5.56 -9.51 5.03
CA ASN A 10 5.39 -8.37 4.11
C ASN A 10 6.71 -7.63 3.81
N ALA A 11 7.64 -7.58 4.77
CA ALA A 11 8.96 -6.99 4.57
C ALA A 11 9.79 -7.82 3.58
N GLN A 12 9.79 -9.14 3.73
CA GLN A 12 10.50 -10.06 2.84
C GLN A 12 9.92 -10.03 1.42
N LEU A 13 8.59 -10.00 1.28
CA LEU A 13 7.92 -9.85 -0.02
C LEU A 13 8.29 -8.53 -0.72
N ARG A 14 8.40 -7.42 0.04
CA ARG A 14 8.87 -6.14 -0.49
C ARG A 14 10.30 -6.22 -0.99
N THR A 15 11.21 -6.77 -0.19
CA THR A 15 12.63 -6.91 -0.57
C THR A 15 12.76 -7.72 -1.86
N TYR A 16 12.11 -8.89 -1.91
CA TYR A 16 12.15 -9.75 -3.10
C TYR A 16 11.59 -9.05 -4.34
N ALA A 17 10.43 -8.38 -4.22
CA ALA A 17 9.80 -7.66 -5.34
C ALA A 17 10.67 -6.51 -5.86
N LEU A 18 11.45 -5.85 -4.99
CA LEU A 18 12.38 -4.79 -5.39
C LEU A 18 13.62 -5.35 -6.10
N GLU A 19 14.16 -6.46 -5.62
CA GLU A 19 15.33 -7.13 -6.20
C GLU A 19 15.03 -7.71 -7.59
N HIS A 20 13.84 -8.29 -7.77
CA HIS A 20 13.46 -8.99 -9.01
C HIS A 20 12.57 -8.14 -9.94
N ARG A 21 12.51 -6.82 -9.72
CA ARG A 21 11.65 -5.89 -10.48
C ARG A 21 11.89 -5.89 -11.99
N ALA A 22 13.06 -6.31 -12.44
CA ALA A 22 13.46 -6.35 -13.85
C ALA A 22 13.10 -7.68 -14.54
N GLU A 23 12.72 -8.71 -13.78
CA GLU A 23 12.49 -10.08 -14.28
C GLU A 23 11.01 -10.36 -14.60
N GLU A 24 10.17 -9.32 -14.59
CA GLU A 24 8.71 -9.41 -14.71
C GLU A 24 8.04 -10.35 -13.68
N ASP A 25 8.76 -10.78 -12.63
CA ASP A 25 8.25 -11.62 -11.55
C ASP A 25 7.42 -10.80 -10.55
N LEU A 26 6.14 -10.63 -10.88
CA LEU A 26 5.22 -9.85 -10.07
C LEU A 26 4.53 -10.65 -8.95
N GLU A 27 4.84 -11.94 -8.78
CA GLU A 27 4.12 -12.81 -7.83
C GLU A 27 4.26 -12.34 -6.37
N ALA A 28 5.48 -12.04 -5.92
CA ALA A 28 5.70 -11.50 -4.58
C ALA A 28 4.99 -10.15 -4.37
N LEU A 29 4.97 -9.31 -5.41
CA LEU A 29 4.27 -8.02 -5.39
C LEU A 29 2.75 -8.20 -5.35
N ARG A 30 2.20 -9.15 -6.13
CA ARG A 30 0.78 -9.49 -6.14
C ARG A 30 0.31 -10.00 -4.79
N LEU A 31 1.07 -10.88 -4.16
CA LEU A 31 0.77 -11.39 -2.82
C LEU A 31 0.84 -10.29 -1.75
N LEU A 32 1.82 -9.39 -1.86
CA LEU A 32 1.89 -8.22 -0.99
C LEU A 32 0.63 -7.33 -1.11
N PHE A 33 0.15 -7.10 -2.34
CA PHE A 33 -1.07 -6.33 -2.59
C PHE A 33 -2.36 -7.05 -2.18
N SER A 34 -2.43 -8.38 -2.30
CA SER A 34 -3.60 -9.13 -1.82
C SER A 34 -3.74 -9.02 -0.30
N ARG A 35 -2.63 -9.01 0.43
CA ARG A 35 -2.59 -8.81 1.90
C ARG A 35 -2.96 -7.38 2.32
N LEU A 36 -2.74 -6.38 1.47
CA LEU A 36 -3.17 -5.01 1.72
C LEU A 36 -4.71 -4.86 1.72
N LYS A 37 -5.46 -5.76 1.05
CA LYS A 37 -6.93 -5.69 1.01
C LYS A 37 -7.60 -6.06 2.33
N SER A 38 -6.91 -6.71 3.27
CA SER A 38 -7.50 -7.11 4.57
C SER A 38 -7.31 -6.07 5.67
N ASP A 39 -6.67 -4.93 5.41
CA ASP A 39 -6.60 -3.85 6.40
C ASP A 39 -7.97 -3.15 6.46
N SER A 40 -8.82 -3.62 7.37
CA SER A 40 -10.10 -2.98 7.74
C SER A 40 -9.94 -1.53 8.24
N GLN A 41 -8.70 -1.07 8.38
CA GLN A 41 -8.32 0.28 8.79
C GLN A 41 -7.79 1.16 7.64
N ALA A 42 -7.84 0.70 6.39
CA ALA A 42 -7.44 1.51 5.25
C ALA A 42 -8.42 2.69 5.05
N ILE A 43 -7.94 3.91 5.29
CA ILE A 43 -8.70 5.14 5.01
C ILE A 43 -8.70 5.35 3.49
N LYS A 44 -9.89 5.37 2.89
CA LYS A 44 -10.09 5.65 1.46
C LYS A 44 -10.60 7.07 1.30
N PHE A 45 -10.01 7.80 0.36
CA PHE A 45 -10.50 9.11 -0.07
C PHE A 45 -11.19 8.94 -1.41
N ASP A 46 -12.44 9.37 -1.50
CA ASP A 46 -13.16 9.42 -2.76
C ASP A 46 -12.63 10.55 -3.64
N LEU A 47 -12.79 10.43 -4.95
CA LEU A 47 -12.41 11.50 -5.88
C LEU A 47 -13.24 12.77 -5.58
N PRO A 48 -12.61 13.92 -5.30
CA PRO A 48 -13.33 15.17 -5.06
C PRO A 48 -13.99 15.64 -6.36
N LYS A 49 -15.20 16.18 -6.26
CA LYS A 49 -15.99 16.72 -7.38
C LYS A 49 -15.83 18.23 -7.52
N THR A 50 -15.34 18.91 -6.48
CA THR A 50 -15.11 20.35 -6.43
C THR A 50 -13.73 20.67 -5.84
N GLN A 51 -13.25 21.90 -6.06
CA GLN A 51 -11.99 22.37 -5.49
C GLN A 51 -12.04 22.50 -3.96
N GLU A 52 -13.21 22.84 -3.40
CA GLU A 52 -13.40 22.90 -1.94
C GLU A 52 -13.31 21.50 -1.32
N GLU A 53 -13.95 20.50 -1.93
CA GLU A 53 -13.84 19.11 -1.48
C GLU A 53 -12.39 18.60 -1.55
N GLU A 54 -11.64 18.98 -2.58
CA GLU A 54 -10.23 18.64 -2.71
C GLU A 54 -9.39 19.23 -1.56
N GLN A 55 -9.60 20.51 -1.24
CA GLN A 55 -8.89 21.18 -0.15
C GLN A 55 -9.23 20.56 1.22
N GLU A 56 -10.50 20.28 1.47
CA GLU A 56 -10.94 19.63 2.71
C GLU A 56 -10.34 18.23 2.88
N GLN A 57 -10.33 17.43 1.81
CA GLN A 57 -9.70 16.11 1.82
C GLN A 57 -8.19 16.21 2.06
N PHE A 58 -7.52 17.19 1.45
CA PHE A 58 -6.08 17.38 1.64
C PHE A 58 -5.73 17.78 3.08
N GLU A 59 -6.51 18.65 3.70
CA GLU A 59 -6.33 19.02 5.12
C GLU A 59 -6.66 17.87 6.07
N LEU A 60 -7.63 17.02 5.74
CA LEU A 60 -7.87 15.77 6.48
C LEU A 60 -6.68 14.81 6.35
N PHE A 61 -6.13 14.67 5.14
CA PHE A 61 -4.97 13.82 4.88
C PHE A 61 -3.76 14.25 5.71
N LYS A 62 -3.42 15.56 5.74
CA LYS A 62 -2.32 16.09 6.56
C LYS A 62 -2.47 15.69 8.04
N ARG A 63 -3.65 15.91 8.62
CA ARG A 63 -3.95 15.55 10.03
C ARG A 63 -3.76 14.07 10.31
N LEU A 64 -4.17 13.19 9.39
CA LEU A 64 -4.01 11.75 9.53
C LEU A 64 -2.55 11.32 9.46
N VAL A 65 -1.76 11.94 8.58
CA VAL A 65 -0.32 11.70 8.48
C VAL A 65 0.40 12.13 9.74
N GLU A 66 0.08 13.31 10.28
CA GLU A 66 0.65 13.80 11.54
C GLU A 66 0.31 12.85 12.71
N LYS A 67 -0.96 12.44 12.83
CA LYS A 67 -1.39 11.50 13.88
C LYS A 67 -0.66 10.15 13.83
N LYS A 68 -0.26 9.68 12.64
CA LYS A 68 0.51 8.43 12.49
C LYS A 68 2.02 8.58 12.73
N LYS A 69 2.53 9.81 12.78
CA LYS A 69 3.95 10.08 13.11
C LYS A 69 4.18 10.14 14.63
N THR A 70 3.15 10.42 15.42
CA THR A 70 3.16 10.41 16.89
C THR A 70 2.99 9.01 17.44
#